data_AF-A0A538SKR7-F1
#
_entry.id   AF-A0A538SKR7-F1
#
_cell.length_a   1.000
_cell.length_b   1.000
_cell.length_c   1.000
_cell.angle_alpha   90.00
_cell.angle_beta   90.00
_cell.angle_gamma   90.00
#
_symmetry.space_group_name_H-M   'P 1'
#
loop_
_entity.id
_entity.type
_entity.pdbx_description
1 polymer ?
#
loop_
_entity_poly.entity_id
_entity_poly.type
_entity_poly.pdbx_seq_one_letter_code
_entity_poly.pdbx_strand_id
1 'polypeptide(L)'
;SSLRWLHMNAVGMDVAIEDVSEKTGALSLQGPLSRAVLEQLCPADLTTLKYFRVIETTVAELPATVSRTGYTGDLGYEIWVDAARAEALWDALIAAGGPYGIAPVGV
;
A
#
# COMPACT_ATOMS: atom_id res chain seq x y z
N SER A 1 6.29 23.37 3.53
CA SER A 1 5.88 21.95 3.41
C SER A 1 4.39 21.85 3.70
N SER A 2 3.73 20.83 3.17
CA SER A 2 2.32 20.54 3.43
C SER A 2 2.02 20.36 4.92
N LEU A 3 2.95 19.76 5.68
CA LEU A 3 2.87 19.60 7.14
C LEU A 3 2.74 20.94 7.88
N ARG A 4 3.57 21.94 7.52
CA ARG A 4 3.47 23.29 8.10
C ARG A 4 2.11 23.92 7.84
N TRP A 5 1.57 23.75 6.64
CA TRP A 5 0.26 24.27 6.28
C TRP A 5 -0.85 23.61 7.11
N LEU A 6 -0.80 22.29 7.33
CA LEU A 6 -1.76 21.56 8.17
C LEU A 6 -1.74 22.08 9.62
N HIS A 7 -0.57 22.24 10.23
CA HIS A 7 -0.46 22.79 11.59
C HIS A 7 -1.02 24.20 11.71
N MET A 8 -0.83 25.05 10.71
CA MET A 8 -1.39 26.42 10.72
C MET A 8 -2.92 26.42 10.67
N ASN A 9 -3.54 25.42 10.05
CA ASN A 9 -5.00 25.33 9.92
C ASN A 9 -5.67 24.52 11.03
N ALA A 10 -4.90 23.85 11.90
CA ALA A 10 -5.43 23.12 13.06
C ALA A 10 -5.77 24.03 14.26
N VAL A 11 -5.49 25.34 14.17
CA VAL A 11 -5.75 26.29 15.25
C VAL A 11 -7.26 26.33 15.56
N GLY A 12 -7.62 26.01 16.81
CA GLY A 12 -9.01 25.95 17.26
C GLY A 12 -9.72 24.62 16.99
N MET A 13 -9.00 23.61 16.49
CA MET A 13 -9.49 22.24 16.33
C MET A 13 -8.89 21.34 17.42
N ASP A 14 -9.66 20.38 17.94
CA ASP A 14 -9.17 19.35 18.87
C ASP A 14 -8.61 18.16 18.08
N VAL A 15 -7.41 18.32 17.52
CA VAL A 15 -6.74 17.32 16.68
C VAL A 15 -5.23 17.30 16.94
N ALA A 16 -4.61 16.12 16.75
CA ALA A 16 -3.16 15.95 16.72
C ALA A 16 -2.70 15.63 15.30
N ILE A 17 -1.58 16.22 14.87
CA ILE A 17 -0.95 15.97 13.58
C ILE A 17 0.42 15.36 13.85
N GLU A 18 0.66 14.17 13.31
CA GLU A 18 1.94 13.47 13.36
C GLU A 18 2.44 13.24 11.92
N ASP A 19 3.72 13.50 11.69
CA ASP A 19 4.41 13.07 10.48
C ASP A 19 4.91 11.64 10.67
N VAL A 20 4.37 10.72 9.86
CA VAL A 20 4.73 9.29 9.88
C VAL A 20 5.48 8.87 8.61
N SER A 21 5.91 9.81 7.76
CA SER A 21 6.54 9.50 6.48
C SER A 21 7.79 8.62 6.61
N GLU A 22 8.60 8.80 7.65
CA GLU A 22 9.80 7.97 7.88
C GLU A 22 9.48 6.59 8.49
N LYS A 23 8.29 6.43 9.09
CA LYS A 23 7.85 5.19 9.75
C LYS A 23 7.05 4.29 8.81
N THR A 24 6.64 4.80 7.65
CA THR A 24 5.73 4.11 6.73
C THR A 24 6.43 3.80 5.42
N GLY A 25 6.51 2.51 5.08
CA GLY A 25 6.90 2.03 3.76
C GLY A 25 5.67 1.82 2.87
N ALA A 26 5.84 2.01 1.57
CA ALA A 26 4.78 1.89 0.59
C ALA A 26 5.29 1.19 -0.67
N LEU A 27 4.54 0.20 -1.15
CA LEU A 27 4.80 -0.45 -2.43
C LEU A 27 3.55 -0.45 -3.31
N SER A 28 3.75 -0.10 -4.58
CA SER A 28 2.68 -0.07 -5.58
C SER A 28 2.74 -1.33 -6.44
N LEU A 29 1.67 -2.12 -6.41
CA LEU A 29 1.51 -3.31 -7.25
C LEU A 29 0.48 -3.02 -8.34
N GLN A 30 0.94 -2.86 -9.58
CA GLN A 30 0.12 -2.38 -10.69
C GLN A 30 0.04 -3.41 -11.82
N GLY A 31 -1.08 -3.44 -12.54
CA GLY A 31 -1.30 -4.27 -13.72
C GLY A 31 -2.46 -5.26 -13.56
N PRO A 32 -2.92 -5.87 -14.67
CA PRO A 32 -4.13 -6.71 -14.68
C PRO A 32 -4.03 -7.95 -13.77
N LEU A 33 -2.82 -8.41 -13.46
CA LEU A 33 -2.55 -9.57 -12.60
C LEU A 33 -2.22 -9.21 -11.14
N SER A 34 -2.20 -7.92 -10.80
CA SER A 34 -1.86 -7.42 -9.45
C SER A 34 -2.69 -8.07 -8.34
N ARG A 35 -4.01 -8.21 -8.57
CA ARG A 35 -4.89 -8.90 -7.63
C ARG A 35 -4.51 -10.36 -7.41
N ALA A 36 -4.22 -11.10 -8.49
CA ALA A 36 -3.88 -12.53 -8.41
C ALA A 36 -2.56 -12.76 -7.66
N VAL A 37 -1.60 -11.83 -7.78
CA VAL A 37 -0.37 -11.86 -6.98
C VAL A 37 -0.69 -11.57 -5.51
N LEU A 38 -1.46 -10.51 -5.24
CA LEU A 38 -1.73 -10.09 -3.87
C LEU A 38 -2.61 -11.08 -3.08
N GLU A 39 -3.58 -11.73 -3.74
CA GLU A 39 -4.44 -12.76 -3.14
C GLU A 39 -3.68 -14.01 -2.67
N GLN A 40 -2.46 -14.27 -3.17
CA GLN A 40 -1.62 -15.35 -2.64
C GLN A 40 -1.02 -15.02 -1.27
N LEU A 41 -0.89 -13.73 -0.96
CA LEU A 41 -0.21 -13.24 0.24
C LEU A 41 -1.17 -12.60 1.24
N CYS A 42 -2.39 -12.28 0.81
CA CYS A 42 -3.40 -11.56 1.57
C CYS A 42 -4.62 -12.44 1.84
N PRO A 43 -5.05 -12.61 3.10
CA PRO A 43 -6.21 -13.42 3.43
C PRO A 43 -7.54 -12.70 3.15
N ALA A 44 -7.53 -11.38 2.93
CA ALA A 44 -8.75 -10.62 2.67
C ALA A 44 -9.25 -10.83 1.23
N ASP A 45 -10.57 -10.86 1.07
CA ASP A 45 -11.21 -10.92 -0.25
C ASP A 45 -11.13 -9.55 -0.96
N LEU A 46 -10.13 -9.42 -1.84
CA LEU A 46 -9.86 -8.21 -2.61
C LEU A 46 -10.87 -7.97 -3.74
N THR A 47 -11.74 -8.93 -4.06
CA THR A 47 -12.79 -8.73 -5.06
C THR A 47 -13.87 -7.75 -4.57
N THR A 48 -14.06 -7.68 -3.25
CA THR A 48 -15.01 -6.77 -2.61
C THR A 48 -14.45 -5.36 -2.40
N LEU A 49 -13.12 -5.20 -2.49
CA LEU A 49 -12.45 -3.92 -2.34
C LEU A 49 -12.73 -3.04 -3.57
N LYS A 50 -13.67 -2.10 -3.42
CA LYS A 50 -14.02 -1.14 -4.47
C LYS A 50 -12.90 -0.13 -4.68
N TYR A 51 -12.85 0.48 -5.86
CA TYR A 51 -11.89 1.54 -6.15
C TYR A 51 -11.97 2.67 -5.12
N PHE A 52 -10.83 3.24 -4.72
CA PHE A 52 -10.75 4.28 -3.69
C PHE A 52 -11.27 3.84 -2.30
N ARG A 53 -11.07 2.55 -1.99
CA ARG A 53 -11.29 2.00 -0.65
C ARG A 53 -9.99 1.38 -0.13
N VAL A 54 -9.93 1.31 1.19
CA VAL A 54 -8.81 0.81 1.96
C VAL A 54 -9.30 -0.24 2.96
N ILE A 55 -8.48 -1.25 3.22
CA ILE A 55 -8.68 -2.25 4.26
C ILE A 55 -7.39 -2.42 5.07
N GLU A 56 -7.55 -2.75 6.34
CA GLU A 56 -6.47 -3.25 7.17
C GLU A 56 -6.48 -4.78 7.10
N THR A 57 -5.32 -5.38 6.88
CA THR A 57 -5.17 -6.83 6.73
C THR A 57 -3.72 -7.24 7.01
N THR A 58 -3.35 -8.45 6.61
CA THR A 58 -1.96 -8.88 6.54
C THR A 58 -1.57 -9.18 5.09
N VAL A 59 -0.33 -8.89 4.73
CA VAL A 59 0.27 -9.30 3.45
C VAL A 59 1.56 -10.03 3.78
N ALA A 60 1.68 -11.30 3.39
CA ALA A 60 2.78 -12.16 3.80
C ALA A 60 2.97 -12.19 5.34
N GLU A 61 1.86 -12.30 6.07
CA GLU A 61 1.78 -12.26 7.55
C GLU A 61 2.19 -10.91 8.20
N LEU A 62 2.54 -9.90 7.40
CA LEU A 62 2.87 -8.56 7.89
C LEU A 62 1.59 -7.70 8.00
N PRO A 63 1.30 -7.10 9.17
CA PRO A 63 0.28 -6.04 9.28
C PRO A 63 0.46 -4.98 8.20
N ALA A 64 -0.58 -4.77 7.41
CA ALA A 64 -0.55 -3.92 6.24
C ALA A 64 -1.90 -3.23 6.01
N THR A 65 -1.83 -2.03 5.45
CA THR A 65 -2.98 -1.31 4.92
C THR A 65 -2.96 -1.43 3.40
N VAL A 66 -4.01 -1.99 2.82
CA VAL A 66 -4.12 -2.20 1.37
C VAL A 66 -5.22 -1.30 0.82
N SER A 67 -4.87 -0.46 -0.15
CA SER A 67 -5.85 0.33 -0.89
C SER A 67 -5.93 -0.11 -2.35
N ARG A 68 -7.14 -0.08 -2.90
CA ARG A 68 -7.33 -0.24 -4.35
C ARG A 68 -7.22 1.13 -5.01
N THR A 69 -5.98 1.52 -5.25
CA THR A 69 -5.54 2.77 -5.87
C THR A 69 -4.46 2.46 -6.90
N GLY A 70 -4.41 3.25 -7.96
CA GLY A 70 -3.45 3.05 -9.04
C GLY A 70 -3.38 4.26 -9.94
N TYR A 71 -2.15 4.63 -10.32
CA TYR A 71 -1.88 5.80 -11.16
C TYR A 71 -1.95 5.47 -12.66
N THR A 72 -1.93 4.18 -13.03
CA THR A 72 -1.86 3.73 -14.43
C THR A 72 -3.21 3.61 -15.13
N GLY A 73 -4.33 3.84 -14.42
CA GLY A 73 -5.69 3.63 -14.95
C GLY A 73 -6.14 2.17 -15.02
N ASP A 74 -5.20 1.23 -14.82
CA ASP A 74 -5.45 -0.20 -14.72
C ASP A 74 -5.71 -0.65 -13.27
N LEU A 75 -6.05 -1.93 -13.10
CA LEU A 75 -6.14 -2.54 -11.76
C LEU A 75 -4.79 -2.41 -11.03
N GLY A 76 -4.82 -1.89 -9.81
CA GLY A 76 -3.64 -1.70 -8.99
C GLY A 76 -4.00 -1.56 -7.53
N TYR A 77 -3.00 -1.82 -6.70
CA TYR A 77 -3.06 -1.72 -5.25
C TYR A 77 -1.83 -0.98 -4.72
N GLU A 78 -2.02 -0.24 -3.63
CA GLU A 78 -0.93 0.29 -2.81
C GLU A 78 -0.96 -0.45 -1.47
N ILE A 79 0.20 -0.95 -1.05
CA ILE A 79 0.38 -1.67 0.20
C ILE A 79 1.28 -0.84 1.10
N TRP A 80 0.75 -0.44 2.24
CA TRP A 80 1.43 0.37 3.26
C TRP A 80 1.76 -0.50 4.46
N VAL A 81 3.01 -0.45 4.91
CA VAL A 81 3.54 -1.22 6.05
C VAL A 81 4.46 -0.33 6.89
N ASP A 82 4.84 -0.82 8.08
CA ASP A 82 5.97 -0.23 8.81
C ASP A 82 7.22 -0.25 7.92
N ALA A 83 7.96 0.85 7.88
CA ALA A 83 9.15 1.01 7.04
C ALA A 83 10.19 -0.10 7.26
N ALA A 84 10.34 -0.60 8.48
CA ALA A 84 11.26 -1.71 8.80
C ALA A 84 10.84 -3.05 8.16
N ARG A 85 9.61 -3.16 7.64
CA ARG A 85 9.06 -4.36 7.00
C ARG A 85 8.94 -4.23 5.48
N ALA A 86 9.29 -3.07 4.91
CA ALA A 86 9.12 -2.79 3.49
C ALA A 86 9.95 -3.74 2.61
N GLU A 87 11.16 -4.10 3.03
CA GLU A 87 12.03 -5.05 2.32
C GLU A 87 11.45 -6.47 2.31
N ALA A 88 10.94 -6.94 3.47
CA ALA A 88 10.29 -8.24 3.56
C ALA A 88 9.02 -8.32 2.69
N LEU A 89 8.24 -7.23 2.64
CA LEU A 89 7.09 -7.13 1.74
C LEU A 89 7.52 -7.18 0.27
N TRP A 90 8.58 -6.47 -0.10
CA TRP A 90 9.13 -6.48 -1.45
C TRP A 90 9.50 -7.89 -1.90
N ASP A 91 10.29 -8.60 -1.10
CA ASP A 91 10.74 -9.96 -1.41
C ASP A 91 9.57 -10.92 -1.58
N ALA A 92 8.56 -10.83 -0.71
CA ALA A 92 7.36 -11.64 -0.81
C ALA A 92 6.56 -11.37 -2.10
N LEU A 93 6.41 -10.09 -2.48
CA LEU A 93 5.70 -9.71 -3.71
C LEU A 93 6.45 -10.18 -4.97
N ILE A 94 7.77 -10.03 -5.01
CA ILE A 94 8.59 -10.50 -6.14
C ILE A 94 8.51 -12.02 -6.26
N ALA A 95 8.59 -12.75 -5.15
CA ALA A 95 8.48 -14.20 -5.15
C ALA A 95 7.11 -14.69 -5.64
N ALA A 96 6.01 -14.13 -5.10
CA ALA A 96 4.65 -14.49 -5.49
C ALA A 96 4.30 -14.05 -6.93
N GLY A 97 4.90 -12.96 -7.40
CA GLY A 97 4.69 -12.42 -8.73
C GLY A 97 5.54 -13.05 -9.83
N GLY A 98 6.56 -13.85 -9.49
CA GLY A 98 7.45 -14.52 -10.45
C GLY A 98 6.69 -15.31 -11.55
N PRO A 99 5.72 -16.18 -11.21
CA PRO A 99 4.89 -16.88 -12.19
C PRO A 99 4.05 -15.97 -13.10
N TYR A 100 3.83 -14.71 -12.69
CA TYR A 100 3.03 -13.71 -13.40
C TYR A 100 3.90 -12.71 -14.19
N GLY A 101 5.22 -12.92 -14.22
CA GLY A 101 6.16 -12.02 -14.91
C GLY A 101 6.33 -10.67 -14.24
N ILE A 102 6.21 -10.61 -12.90
CA ILE A 102 6.44 -9.39 -12.14
C ILE A 102 7.85 -8.85 -12.43
N ALA A 103 7.96 -7.53 -12.55
CA ALA A 103 9.23 -6.85 -12.73
C ALA A 103 9.24 -5.55 -11.92
N PRO A 104 10.40 -5.18 -11.34
CA PRO A 104 10.56 -3.87 -10.72
C PRO A 104 10.49 -2.77 -11.79
N VAL A 105 9.72 -1.72 -11.52
CA VAL A 105 9.62 -0.54 -12.37
C VAL A 105 9.94 0.67 -11.52
N GLY A 106 10.96 1.44 -11.93
CA GLY A 106 11.29 2.74 -11.37
C GLY A 106 10.72 3.88 -12.20
N VAL A 107 10.83 5.08 -11.67
CA VAL A 107 10.60 6.35 -12.38
C VAL A 107 11.92 7.00 -12.73
#